data_AF-A0A7L5YXF4-F1
#
_entry.id   AF-A0A7L5YXF4-F1
#
_cell.length_a   1.000
_cell.length_b   1.000
_cell.length_c   1.000
_cell.angle_alpha   90.00
_cell.angle_beta   90.00
_cell.angle_gamma   90.00
#
_symmetry.space_group_name_H-M   'P 1'
#
loop_
_entity.id
_entity.type
_entity.pdbx_description
1 polymer ?
#
loop_
_entity_poly.entity_id
_entity_poly.type
_entity_poly.pdbx_seq_one_letter_code
_entity_poly.pdbx_strand_id
1 'polypeptide(L)' 'MSSQRDELHEIIESLDDDGVRRLLAVAKEQVKELIVSVVESAWPPGWFNVGTAGRSDIAINAEELLAEGFGCPR' A
#
# COMPACT_ATOMS: atom_id res chain seq x y z
N MET A 1 -13.73 15.80 -1.62
CA MET A 1 -12.66 14.80 -1.92
C MET A 1 -13.34 13.76 -2.81
N SER A 2 -13.05 13.57 -4.10
CA SER A 2 -11.85 13.79 -4.91
C SER A 2 -12.28 13.96 -6.40
N SER A 3 -12.42 15.19 -6.91
CA SER A 3 -13.01 15.43 -8.25
C SER A 3 -12.27 14.73 -9.40
N GLN A 4 -10.96 14.53 -9.26
CA GLN A 4 -10.11 13.92 -10.28
C GLN A 4 -10.34 12.40 -10.44
N ARG A 5 -10.80 11.72 -9.38
CA ARG A 5 -11.12 10.28 -9.46
C ARG A 5 -12.46 10.05 -10.14
N ASP A 6 -13.41 10.94 -9.86
CA ASP A 6 -14.74 10.89 -10.46
C ASP A 6 -14.65 11.22 -11.96
N GLU A 7 -13.88 12.24 -12.34
CA GLU A 7 -13.61 12.58 -13.75
C GLU A 7 -12.92 11.43 -14.51
N LEU A 8 -11.94 10.75 -13.88
CA LEU A 8 -11.31 9.58 -14.48
C LEU A 8 -12.29 8.42 -14.68
N HIS A 9 -13.25 8.25 -13.76
CA HIS A 9 -14.27 7.23 -13.86
C HIS A 9 -15.18 7.47 -15.08
N GLU A 10 -15.68 8.70 -15.23
CA GLU A 10 -16.51 9.11 -16.38
C GLU A 10 -15.76 8.92 -17.71
N ILE A 11 -14.46 9.26 -17.74
CA ILE A 11 -13.63 9.02 -18.93
C ILE A 11 -13.61 7.52 -19.24
N ILE A 12 -13.28 6.66 -18.27
CA ILE A 12 -13.19 5.21 -18.49
C ILE A 12 -14.51 4.63 -19.00
N GLU A 13 -15.65 5.07 -18.46
CA GLU A 13 -16.98 4.62 -18.90
C GLU A 13 -17.30 4.99 -20.36
N SER A 14 -16.70 6.07 -20.87
CA SER A 14 -16.91 6.55 -22.25
C SER A 14 -16.03 5.86 -23.29
N LEU A 15 -14.99 5.12 -22.88
CA LEU A 15 -14.07 4.45 -23.80
C LEU A 15 -14.58 3.06 -24.22
N ASP A 16 -14.23 2.65 -25.43
CA ASP A 16 -14.35 1.27 -25.88
C ASP A 16 -13.24 0.39 -25.29
N ASP A 17 -13.40 -0.94 -25.39
CA ASP A 17 -12.45 -1.90 -24.81
C ASP A 17 -11.00 -1.69 -25.28
N ASP A 18 -10.83 -1.28 -26.54
CA ASP A 18 -9.51 -0.96 -27.11
C ASP A 18 -8.91 0.32 -26.52
N GLY A 19 -9.73 1.34 -26.31
CA GLY A 19 -9.37 2.55 -25.60
C GLY A 19 -8.97 2.27 -24.15
N VAL A 20 -9.76 1.47 -23.43
CA VAL A 20 -9.45 1.07 -22.05
C VAL A 20 -8.12 0.32 -21.99
N ARG A 21 -7.86 -0.61 -22.91
CA ARG A 21 -6.58 -1.34 -22.98
C ARG A 21 -5.38 -0.41 -23.14
N ARG A 22 -5.48 0.59 -24.03
CA ARG A 22 -4.40 1.58 -24.24
C ARG A 22 -4.17 2.45 -23.01
N LEU A 23 -5.25 2.98 -22.41
CA LEU A 23 -5.16 3.80 -21.21
C LEU A 23 -4.56 3.02 -20.02
N LEU A 24 -4.98 1.76 -19.85
CA LEU A 24 -4.46 0.88 -18.81
C LEU A 24 -2.95 0.63 -18.98
N ALA A 25 -2.46 0.45 -20.22
CA ALA A 25 -1.04 0.28 -20.49
C ALA A 25 -0.22 1.52 -20.07
N VAL A 26 -0.71 2.72 -20.41
CA VAL A 26 -0.07 3.99 -20.03
C VAL A 26 -0.07 4.20 -18.52
N ALA A 27 -1.22 3.98 -17.87
CA ALA A 27 -1.35 4.10 -16.42
C ALA A 27 -0.43 3.13 -15.68
N LYS A 28 -0.32 1.88 -16.18
CA LYS A 28 0.59 0.89 -15.62
C LYS A 28 2.05 1.31 -15.72
N GLU A 29 2.48 1.87 -16.85
CA GLU A 29 3.87 2.32 -16.97
C GLU A 29 4.15 3.51 -16.05
N GLN A 30 3.25 4.49 -15.95
CA GLN A 30 3.40 5.61 -15.02
C GLN A 30 3.43 5.15 -13.55
N VAL A 31 2.55 4.24 -13.16
CA VAL A 31 2.55 3.67 -11.80
C VAL A 31 3.85 2.90 -11.55
N LYS A 32 4.35 2.16 -12.53
CA LYS A 32 5.61 1.44 -12.41
C LYS A 32 6.78 2.40 -12.25
N GLU A 33 6.85 3.48 -13.02
CA GLU A 33 7.89 4.51 -12.86
C GLU A 33 7.81 5.21 -11.48
N LEU A 34 6.61 5.51 -11.01
CA LEU A 34 6.39 6.07 -9.67
C LEU A 34 6.77 5.08 -8.57
N ILE A 35 6.42 3.81 -8.71
CA ILE A 35 6.81 2.78 -7.74
C ILE A 35 8.31 2.53 -7.80
N VAL A 36 8.94 2.49 -8.97
CA VAL A 36 10.39 2.34 -9.11
C VAL A 36 11.12 3.51 -8.46
N SER A 37 10.65 4.75 -8.62
CA SER A 37 11.22 5.90 -7.90
C SER A 37 10.98 5.84 -6.38
N VAL A 38 9.89 5.24 -5.92
CA VAL A 38 9.67 4.94 -4.49
C VAL A 38 10.55 3.77 -4.01
N VAL A 39 10.88 2.79 -4.86
CA VAL A 39 11.76 1.66 -4.51
C VAL A 39 13.23 2.07 -4.44
N GLU A 40 13.66 3.12 -5.16
CA GLU A 40 14.95 3.78 -4.88
C GLU A 40 14.98 4.35 -3.45
N SER A 41 13.83 4.68 -2.87
CA SER A 41 13.64 4.86 -1.43
C SER A 41 13.35 3.52 -0.74
N ALA A 42 14.30 2.59 -0.84
CA ALA A 42 14.44 1.35 -0.06
C ALA A 42 13.17 0.85 0.66
N TRP A 43 12.13 0.47 -0.09
CA TRP A 43 10.99 -0.27 0.44
C TRP A 43 10.99 -1.71 -0.12
N PRO A 44 10.90 -2.75 0.72
CA PRO A 44 10.88 -2.65 2.17
C PRO A 44 12.26 -2.21 2.73
N PRO A 45 12.30 -1.36 3.76
CA PRO A 45 13.55 -0.98 4.40
C PRO A 45 14.30 -2.22 4.90
N GLY A 46 15.61 -2.16 5.02
CA GLY A 46 16.41 -3.33 5.46
C GLY A 46 16.03 -3.88 6.85
N TRP A 47 15.28 -3.12 7.66
CA TRP A 47 14.74 -3.53 8.95
C TRP A 47 13.32 -4.13 8.86
N PHE A 48 12.64 -4.00 7.73
CA PHE A 48 11.32 -4.58 7.52
C PHE A 48 11.45 -6.11 7.54
N ASN A 49 10.72 -6.75 8.44
CA ASN A 49 10.81 -8.18 8.73
C ASN A 49 12.09 -8.63 9.47
N VAL A 50 12.94 -7.72 9.93
CA VAL A 50 14.04 -8.03 10.87
C VAL A 50 13.49 -7.92 12.29
N GLY A 51 12.79 -8.96 12.73
CA GLY A 51 12.26 -9.05 14.09
C GLY A 51 12.43 -10.46 14.64
N THR A 52 13.35 -10.65 15.59
CA THR A 52 13.34 -11.83 16.46
C THR A 52 12.42 -11.54 17.64
N ALA A 53 11.23 -12.13 17.61
CA ALA A 53 10.34 -12.07 18.78
C ALA A 53 10.94 -12.95 19.88
N GLY A 54 11.27 -12.36 21.04
CA GLY A 54 11.70 -13.11 22.23
C GLY A 54 10.58 -13.97 22.85
N ARG A 55 9.36 -13.82 22.34
CA ARG A 55 8.14 -14.52 22.74
C ARG A 55 7.43 -15.02 21.49
N SER A 56 7.12 -16.32 21.43
CA SER A 56 6.44 -16.94 20.30
C SER A 56 4.91 -16.85 20.38
N ASP A 57 4.37 -16.41 21.53
CA ASP A 57 2.94 -16.32 21.82
C ASP A 57 2.33 -14.97 21.47
N ILE A 58 3.12 -14.02 20.97
CA ILE A 58 2.68 -12.65 20.66
C ILE A 58 1.51 -12.63 19.68
N ALA A 59 1.51 -13.48 18.66
CA ALA A 59 0.43 -13.52 17.66
C ALA A 59 -0.88 -14.06 18.24
N ILE A 60 -0.80 -14.99 19.20
CA ILE A 60 -1.96 -15.63 19.82
C ILE A 60 -2.60 -14.69 20.86
N ASN A 61 -1.77 -13.94 21.57
CA ASN A 61 -2.19 -13.06 22.66
C ASN A 61 -2.26 -11.59 22.24
N ALA A 62 -2.30 -11.31 20.93
CA ALA A 62 -2.20 -9.94 20.40
C ALA A 62 -3.27 -9.00 20.99
N GLU A 63 -4.51 -9.47 21.07
CA GLU A 63 -5.63 -8.67 21.61
C GLU A 63 -5.45 -8.35 23.11
N GLU A 64 -4.96 -9.30 23.90
CA GLU A 64 -4.70 -9.11 25.34
C GLU A 64 -3.53 -8.14 25.56
N LEU A 65 -2.45 -8.31 24.81
CA LEU A 65 -1.27 -7.44 24.86
C LEU A 65 -1.59 -6.01 24.40
N LEU A 66 -2.48 -5.85 23.41
CA LEU A 66 -2.94 -4.54 22.96
C LEU A 66 -3.89 -3.89 23.97
N ALA A 67 -4.70 -4.70 24.67
CA ALA A 67 -5.59 -4.23 25.73
C ALA A 67 -4.83 -3.71 26.97
N GLU A 68 -3.63 -4.23 27.25
CA GLU A 68 -2.75 -3.73 28.32
C GLU A 68 -2.20 -2.32 28.06
N GLY A 69 -2.30 -1.82 26.81
CA GLY A 69 -1.82 -0.51 26.39
C GLY A 69 -0.31 -0.50 26.25
N PHE A 70 0.21 -0.14 25.06
CA PHE A 70 1.64 -0.10 24.73
C PHE A 70 2.46 0.58 25.84
N GLY A 71 3.05 -0.22 26.72
CA GLY A 71 3.53 0.17 28.05
C GLY A 71 4.00 1.62 28.15
N CYS A 72 3.10 2.51 28.58
CA CYS A 72 3.50 3.84 29.04
C CYS A 72 4.08 3.66 30.44
N PRO A 73 5.38 3.95 30.66
CA PRO A 73 5.93 3.95 32.00
C PRO A 73 5.25 5.06 32.81
N ARG A 74 4.67 4.69 33.95
CA ARG A 74 4.45 5.66 35.04
C ARG A 74 5.70 5.75 35.89
#